data_AF-A0A4U0ZJN7-F1
#
_entry.id   AF-A0A4U0ZJN7-F1
#
_cell.length_a   1.000
_cell.length_b   1.000
_cell.length_c   1.000
_cell.angle_alpha   90.00
_cell.angle_beta   90.00
_cell.angle_gamma   90.00
#
_symmetry.space_group_name_H-M   'P 1'
#
loop_
_entity.id
_entity.type
_entity.pdbx_description
1 polymer ?
#
loop_
_entity_poly.entity_id
_entity_poly.type
_entity_poly.pdbx_seq_one_letter_code
_entity_poly.pdbx_strand_id
1 'polypeptide(L)'
;MQSVKFAKKLASAWSAESSKSNFSEVQQFRALMRSFASLRGPFNIEEFHGMKHQVVFNGRGSWGRPSARCEISDLLIVSYKKNPEFQARVTFLQAKKSNEKHTSLCGGLAHAVPYTDFKANLEQWDLLSRRPNVLPYPPFDCHPEILSGAILPSIGSLGVFHRYSGKNYGFFYMSADSVEPLSSPKRKHAKLKTKTTTNYRNLHGYTECTYACCLPTFAKALYELEIGTPIEPQNSLSKKDKNYRNTFRGWLRTVLYSHLEMTDNNSELARDLLGQIDSEYEGGFMSEPPSLLLLNCDEIEFNEQRQPDT
;
A
#
# COMPACT_ATOMS: atom_id res chain seq x y z
N MET A 1 -14.57 -11.15 -12.36
CA MET A 1 -14.18 -10.80 -13.75
C MET A 1 -13.66 -9.35 -13.88
N GLN A 2 -14.10 -8.45 -12.99
CA GLN A 2 -13.70 -7.04 -12.95
C GLN A 2 -12.25 -6.78 -12.48
N SER A 3 -11.73 -7.53 -11.49
CA SER A 3 -10.34 -7.41 -11.01
C SER A 3 -9.31 -7.59 -12.13
N VAL A 4 -9.56 -8.51 -13.06
CA VAL A 4 -8.72 -8.73 -14.26
C VAL A 4 -8.79 -7.55 -15.22
N LYS A 5 -9.97 -6.94 -15.40
CA LYS A 5 -10.16 -5.75 -16.25
C LYS A 5 -9.43 -4.54 -15.66
N PHE A 6 -9.57 -4.32 -14.35
CA PHE A 6 -8.82 -3.33 -13.59
C PHE A 6 -7.31 -3.51 -13.77
N ALA A 7 -6.81 -4.73 -13.52
CA ALA A 7 -5.40 -5.06 -13.66
C ALA A 7 -4.84 -4.79 -15.06
N LYS A 8 -5.57 -5.17 -16.12
CA LYS A 8 -5.18 -4.89 -17.51
C LYS A 8 -5.13 -3.38 -17.79
N LYS A 9 -6.16 -2.64 -17.37
CA LYS A 9 -6.23 -1.18 -17.58
C LYS A 9 -5.11 -0.45 -16.85
N LEU A 10 -4.83 -0.80 -15.59
CA LEU A 10 -3.74 -0.19 -14.84
C LEU A 10 -2.38 -0.51 -15.46
N ALA A 11 -2.17 -1.74 -15.92
CA ALA A 11 -0.93 -2.13 -16.60
C ALA A 11 -0.70 -1.35 -17.90
N SER A 12 -1.75 -1.17 -18.72
CA SER A 12 -1.68 -0.34 -19.93
C SER A 12 -1.39 1.12 -19.61
N ALA A 13 -2.09 1.70 -18.64
CA ALA A 13 -1.87 3.09 -18.20
C ALA A 13 -0.44 3.30 -17.71
N TRP A 14 0.06 2.36 -16.89
CA TRP A 14 1.42 2.43 -16.37
C TRP A 14 2.49 2.27 -17.43
N SER A 15 2.32 1.38 -18.40
CA SER A 15 3.23 1.29 -19.55
C SER A 15 3.33 2.63 -20.29
N ALA A 16 2.21 3.35 -20.45
CA ALA A 16 2.18 4.65 -21.09
C ALA A 16 2.81 5.75 -20.23
N GLU A 17 2.56 5.77 -18.91
CA GLU A 17 3.06 6.82 -18.01
C GLU A 17 4.54 6.65 -17.64
N SER A 18 4.97 5.41 -17.38
CA SER A 18 6.32 5.10 -16.91
C SER A 18 7.38 5.40 -17.96
N SER A 19 7.08 5.11 -19.23
CA SER A 19 7.95 5.31 -20.39
C SER A 19 8.19 6.79 -20.76
N LYS A 20 7.39 7.71 -20.24
CA LYS A 20 7.58 9.17 -20.46
C LYS A 20 8.78 9.74 -19.70
N SER A 21 9.28 9.03 -18.69
CA SER A 21 10.29 9.55 -17.77
C SER A 21 11.54 8.67 -17.70
N ASN A 22 12.61 9.22 -17.14
CA ASN A 22 13.81 8.44 -16.84
C ASN A 22 13.54 7.45 -15.69
N PHE A 23 14.37 6.42 -15.62
CA PHE A 23 14.23 5.40 -14.59
C PHE A 23 14.80 5.88 -13.24
N SER A 24 13.95 6.50 -12.43
CA SER A 24 14.25 6.87 -11.04
C SER A 24 13.08 6.50 -10.13
N GLU A 25 13.35 6.25 -8.84
CA GLU A 25 12.32 5.84 -7.87
C GLU A 25 11.14 6.82 -7.85
N VAL A 26 11.44 8.12 -7.72
CA VAL A 26 10.42 9.19 -7.67
C VAL A 26 9.62 9.29 -8.97
N GLN A 27 10.28 9.21 -10.14
CA GLN A 27 9.56 9.33 -11.41
C GLN A 27 8.66 8.13 -11.68
N GLN A 28 9.12 6.92 -11.34
CA GLN A 28 8.33 5.70 -11.53
C GLN A 28 7.18 5.61 -10.53
N PHE A 29 7.38 6.05 -9.29
CA PHE A 29 6.30 6.21 -8.32
C PHE A 29 5.25 7.21 -8.79
N ARG A 30 5.65 8.40 -9.24
CA ARG A 30 4.72 9.40 -9.81
C ARG A 30 3.99 8.88 -11.05
N ALA A 31 4.66 8.09 -11.89
CA ALA A 31 4.02 7.45 -13.04
C ALA A 31 2.96 6.43 -12.60
N LEU A 32 3.21 5.64 -11.56
CA LEU A 32 2.23 4.73 -10.97
C LEU A 32 0.99 5.50 -10.45
N MET A 33 1.18 6.58 -9.71
CA MET A 33 0.08 7.43 -9.24
C MET A 33 -0.76 7.97 -10.41
N ARG A 34 -0.12 8.64 -11.39
CA ARG A 34 -0.83 9.10 -12.61
C ARG A 34 -1.57 8.00 -13.36
N SER A 35 -1.06 6.76 -13.30
CA SER A 35 -1.75 5.62 -13.90
C SER A 35 -3.05 5.31 -13.17
N PHE A 36 -3.05 5.27 -11.83
CA PHE A 36 -4.27 5.17 -11.04
C PHE A 36 -5.24 6.33 -11.32
N ALA A 37 -4.76 7.57 -11.36
CA ALA A 37 -5.59 8.73 -11.69
C ALA A 37 -6.26 8.63 -13.07
N SER A 38 -5.56 8.08 -14.08
CA SER A 38 -6.12 7.91 -15.43
C SER A 38 -7.25 6.87 -15.51
N LEU A 39 -7.44 6.07 -14.47
CA LEU A 39 -8.51 5.09 -14.37
C LEU A 39 -9.77 5.66 -13.68
N ARG A 40 -9.77 6.94 -13.27
CA ARG A 40 -10.95 7.65 -12.76
C ARG A 40 -12.09 7.60 -13.79
N GLY A 41 -13.28 7.20 -13.36
CA GLY A 41 -14.48 7.06 -14.19
C GLY A 41 -14.84 5.61 -14.45
N PRO A 42 -14.05 4.84 -15.23
CA PRO A 42 -14.27 3.39 -15.37
C PRO A 42 -14.11 2.62 -14.05
N PHE A 43 -13.41 3.22 -13.08
CA PHE A 43 -13.20 2.70 -11.73
C PHE A 43 -13.32 3.84 -10.71
N ASN A 44 -13.72 3.48 -9.50
CA ASN A 44 -13.84 4.37 -8.36
C ASN A 44 -12.47 4.49 -7.68
N ILE A 45 -11.66 5.42 -8.15
CA ILE A 45 -10.30 5.66 -7.66
C ILE A 45 -10.11 7.14 -7.40
N GLU A 46 -9.51 7.49 -6.27
CA GLU A 46 -9.05 8.85 -6.02
C GLU A 46 -7.63 8.81 -5.44
N GLU A 47 -6.83 9.81 -5.81
CA GLU A 47 -5.49 9.99 -5.28
C GLU A 47 -5.38 11.37 -4.66
N PHE A 48 -4.69 11.44 -3.54
CA PHE A 48 -4.40 12.67 -2.83
C PHE A 48 -2.90 12.80 -2.64
N HIS A 49 -2.39 13.98 -2.98
CA HIS A 49 -1.02 14.34 -2.72
C HIS A 49 -0.89 14.77 -1.27
N GLY A 50 0.08 14.20 -0.56
CA GLY A 50 0.38 14.55 0.82
C GLY A 50 1.88 14.72 1.06
N MET A 51 2.24 14.84 2.33
CA MET A 51 3.62 15.08 2.76
C MET A 51 4.30 13.79 3.25
N LYS A 52 5.63 13.83 3.32
CA LYS A 52 6.44 12.73 3.85
C LYS A 52 6.41 12.77 5.37
N HIS A 53 5.91 11.71 5.97
CA HIS A 53 5.76 11.60 7.42
C HIS A 53 6.79 10.71 8.04
N GLN A 54 7.35 11.14 9.17
CA GLN A 54 8.40 10.41 9.84
C GLN A 54 7.92 9.84 11.17
N VAL A 55 8.51 8.72 11.53
CA VAL A 55 8.30 8.07 12.82
C VAL A 55 9.64 7.72 13.44
N VAL A 56 9.66 7.68 14.76
CA VAL A 56 10.79 7.19 15.56
C VAL A 56 10.42 5.84 16.15
N PHE A 57 11.33 4.88 16.12
CA PHE A 57 11.07 3.54 16.66
C PHE A 57 12.36 2.88 17.12
N ASN A 58 12.20 1.83 17.93
CA ASN A 58 13.30 0.98 18.35
C ASN A 58 13.73 0.10 17.17
N GLY A 59 14.78 0.55 16.47
CA GLY A 59 15.42 -0.14 15.37
C GLY A 59 16.15 -1.38 15.83
N ARG A 60 16.21 -2.40 14.97
CA ARG A 60 16.98 -3.62 15.23
C ARG A 60 18.03 -3.83 14.14
N GLY A 61 19.10 -4.52 14.53
CA GLY A 61 20.20 -4.92 13.65
C GLY A 61 21.43 -4.03 13.71
N SER A 62 22.55 -4.55 13.23
CA SER A 62 23.87 -3.88 13.23
C SER A 62 24.01 -2.78 12.17
N TRP A 63 22.97 -2.56 11.35
CA TRP A 63 23.00 -1.67 10.18
C TRP A 63 22.38 -0.30 10.42
N GLY A 64 21.53 -0.17 11.44
CA GLY A 64 20.74 1.03 11.71
C GLY A 64 21.01 1.61 13.10
N ARG A 65 20.34 2.72 13.39
CA ARG A 65 20.36 3.32 14.73
C ARG A 65 19.42 2.53 15.66
N PRO A 66 19.78 2.36 16.95
CA PRO A 66 18.85 1.82 17.95
C PRO A 66 17.57 2.65 18.07
N SER A 67 17.69 3.98 18.06
CA SER A 67 16.57 4.91 17.89
C SER A 67 16.51 5.33 16.42
N ALA A 68 15.89 4.49 15.59
CA ALA A 68 15.76 4.72 14.17
C ALA A 68 14.68 5.78 13.89
N ARG A 69 14.91 6.58 12.86
CA ARG A 69 13.96 7.59 12.37
C ARG A 69 13.93 7.53 10.85
N CYS A 70 12.77 7.21 10.30
CA CYS A 70 12.55 7.18 8.86
C CYS A 70 11.13 7.57 8.52
N GLU A 71 10.84 7.65 7.23
CA GLU A 71 9.49 7.86 6.72
C GLU A 71 8.59 6.67 7.09
N ILE A 72 7.28 6.85 7.26
CA ILE A 72 6.38 5.70 7.48
C ILE A 72 6.14 4.94 6.16
N SER A 73 5.87 5.67 5.09
CA SER A 73 5.71 5.15 3.72
C SER A 73 5.64 6.29 2.70
N ASP A 74 5.87 5.97 1.42
CA ASP A 74 5.59 6.91 0.33
C ASP A 74 4.09 7.01 0.01
N LEU A 75 3.30 5.96 0.28
CA LEU A 75 1.87 5.89 -0.06
C LEU A 75 1.06 5.09 0.97
N LEU A 76 -0.02 5.69 1.45
CA LEU A 76 -1.11 4.98 2.12
C LEU A 76 -2.11 4.51 1.07
N ILE A 77 -2.43 3.22 1.03
CA ILE A 77 -3.45 2.67 0.14
C ILE A 77 -4.60 2.15 0.98
N VAL A 78 -5.82 2.57 0.65
CA VAL A 78 -7.05 2.00 1.19
C VAL A 78 -7.86 1.43 0.03
N SER A 79 -8.08 0.12 0.07
CA SER A 79 -8.97 -0.59 -0.85
C SER A 79 -10.18 -1.08 -0.09
N TYR A 80 -11.39 -0.81 -0.56
CA TYR A 80 -12.61 -1.20 0.14
C TYR A 80 -13.72 -1.60 -0.82
N LYS A 81 -14.69 -2.35 -0.32
CA LYS A 81 -15.96 -2.63 -0.99
C LYS A 81 -17.09 -2.47 0.02
N LYS A 82 -18.30 -2.20 -0.44
CA LYS A 82 -19.48 -2.03 0.42
C LYS A 82 -20.47 -3.17 0.23
N ASN A 83 -20.44 -3.84 -0.91
CA ASN A 83 -21.40 -4.87 -1.28
C ASN A 83 -20.77 -6.27 -1.28
N PRO A 84 -21.44 -7.29 -0.74
CA PRO A 84 -22.69 -7.22 0.05
C PRO A 84 -22.49 -6.66 1.48
N GLU A 85 -21.24 -6.63 1.97
CA GLU A 85 -20.88 -6.10 3.27
C GLU A 85 -19.60 -5.27 3.16
N PHE A 86 -19.48 -4.27 4.04
CA PHE A 86 -18.30 -3.42 4.09
C PHE A 86 -17.05 -4.22 4.47
N GLN A 87 -16.02 -4.13 3.63
CA GLN A 87 -14.69 -4.65 3.89
C GLN A 87 -13.66 -3.64 3.42
N ALA A 88 -12.62 -3.41 4.20
CA ALA A 88 -11.57 -2.48 3.84
C ALA A 88 -10.20 -2.99 4.26
N ARG A 89 -9.21 -2.79 3.38
CA ARG A 89 -7.81 -3.10 3.62
C ARG A 89 -6.96 -1.86 3.54
N VAL A 90 -5.98 -1.78 4.44
CA VAL A 90 -5.04 -0.65 4.48
C VAL A 90 -3.59 -1.15 4.44
N THR A 91 -2.75 -0.51 3.62
CA THR A 91 -1.31 -0.77 3.58
C THR A 91 -0.51 0.53 3.44
N PHE A 92 0.63 0.57 4.12
CA PHE A 92 1.71 1.54 3.97
C PHE A 92 2.73 0.99 2.98
N LEU A 93 2.72 1.52 1.77
CA LEU A 93 3.58 1.08 0.67
C LEU A 93 4.79 2.01 0.53
N GLN A 94 5.98 1.42 0.63
CA GLN A 94 7.22 2.10 0.32
C GLN A 94 7.67 1.77 -1.10
N ALA A 95 7.88 2.79 -1.93
CA ALA A 95 8.45 2.64 -3.25
C ALA A 95 9.96 2.38 -3.17
N LYS A 96 10.45 1.49 -4.03
CA LYS A 96 11.87 1.15 -4.16
C LYS A 96 12.25 1.06 -5.62
N LYS A 97 13.48 1.44 -5.93
CA LYS A 97 14.09 1.19 -7.25
C LYS A 97 15.13 0.08 -7.17
N SER A 98 15.04 -0.87 -8.10
CA SER A 98 16.08 -1.86 -8.37
C SER A 98 16.82 -1.57 -9.67
N ASN A 99 18.15 -1.61 -9.60
CA ASN A 99 19.01 -1.67 -10.79
C ASN A 99 19.40 -3.11 -11.17
N GLU A 100 19.02 -4.10 -10.36
CA GLU A 100 19.27 -5.52 -10.65
C GLU A 100 18.41 -5.99 -11.82
N LYS A 101 18.92 -6.99 -12.56
CA LYS A 101 18.16 -7.67 -13.62
C LYS A 101 17.26 -8.71 -12.98
N HIS A 102 15.96 -8.50 -13.13
CA HIS A 102 14.94 -9.43 -12.65
C HIS A 102 14.44 -10.29 -13.80
N THR A 103 14.87 -11.54 -13.83
CA THR A 103 14.39 -12.53 -14.81
C THR A 103 13.37 -13.44 -14.14
N SER A 104 12.29 -13.78 -14.86
CA SER A 104 11.33 -14.81 -14.43
C SER A 104 10.61 -14.57 -13.09
N LEU A 105 10.34 -13.30 -12.71
CA LEU A 105 9.55 -12.99 -11.50
C LEU A 105 8.18 -13.69 -11.50
N CYS A 106 7.55 -13.83 -12.67
CA CYS A 106 6.27 -14.55 -12.81
C CYS A 106 6.43 -16.02 -13.24
N GLY A 107 7.66 -16.52 -13.41
CA GLY A 107 7.95 -17.85 -13.96
C GLY A 107 8.27 -18.93 -12.92
N GLY A 108 8.11 -18.63 -11.63
CA GLY A 108 8.36 -19.59 -10.55
C GLY A 108 7.33 -20.71 -10.47
N LEU A 109 7.63 -21.74 -9.65
CA LEU A 109 6.66 -22.78 -9.27
C LEU A 109 5.37 -22.14 -8.75
N ALA A 110 4.22 -22.72 -9.09
CA ALA A 110 2.94 -22.23 -8.65
C ALA A 110 2.95 -21.99 -7.13
N HIS A 111 2.57 -20.79 -6.72
CA HIS A 111 2.48 -20.33 -5.33
C HIS A 111 3.80 -20.07 -4.58
N ALA A 112 4.98 -20.21 -5.17
CA ALA A 112 6.25 -19.86 -4.51
C ALA A 112 6.73 -18.45 -4.87
N VAL A 113 7.27 -17.72 -3.89
CA VAL A 113 7.95 -16.44 -4.14
C VAL A 113 9.29 -16.71 -4.83
N PRO A 114 9.56 -16.13 -6.01
CA PRO A 114 10.83 -16.32 -6.70
C PRO A 114 11.96 -15.67 -5.90
N TYR A 115 13.17 -16.23 -6.02
CA TYR A 115 14.36 -15.56 -5.53
C TYR A 115 14.60 -14.26 -6.32
N THR A 116 14.73 -13.16 -5.61
CA THR A 116 15.12 -11.86 -6.17
C THR A 116 15.74 -11.00 -5.07
N ASP A 117 16.57 -10.02 -5.46
CA ASP A 117 17.19 -9.07 -4.56
C ASP A 117 17.17 -7.63 -5.09
N PHE A 118 17.17 -6.66 -4.18
CA PHE A 118 17.20 -5.24 -4.52
C PHE A 118 17.78 -4.42 -3.37
N LYS A 119 18.33 -3.24 -3.67
CA LYS A 119 18.83 -2.32 -2.64
C LYS A 119 17.67 -1.60 -1.95
N ALA A 120 17.76 -1.46 -0.64
CA ALA A 120 16.81 -0.71 0.16
C ALA A 120 17.49 -0.02 1.34
N ASN A 121 16.76 0.92 1.97
CA ASN A 121 17.08 1.39 3.31
C ASN A 121 16.53 0.35 4.31
N LEU A 122 17.42 -0.23 5.09
CA LEU A 122 17.12 -1.26 6.07
C LEU A 122 16.41 -0.73 7.32
N GLU A 123 16.57 0.55 7.70
CA GLU A 123 15.74 1.14 8.76
C GLU A 123 14.27 1.18 8.30
N GLN A 124 14.03 1.59 7.05
CA GLN A 124 12.68 1.60 6.46
C GLN A 124 12.07 0.20 6.35
N TRP A 125 12.86 -0.77 5.88
CA TRP A 125 12.41 -2.16 5.83
C TRP A 125 12.15 -2.73 7.23
N ASP A 126 13.03 -2.44 8.20
CA ASP A 126 12.91 -2.92 9.57
C ASP A 126 11.63 -2.42 10.25
N LEU A 127 11.27 -1.14 10.03
CA LEU A 127 9.98 -0.56 10.43
C LEU A 127 8.80 -1.35 9.87
N LEU A 128 8.74 -1.51 8.55
CA LEU A 128 7.59 -2.11 7.86
C LEU A 128 7.49 -3.63 8.05
N SER A 129 8.63 -4.31 8.18
CA SER A 129 8.73 -5.76 8.34
C SER A 129 8.39 -6.21 9.77
N ARG A 130 9.00 -5.58 10.78
CA ARG A 130 8.75 -5.95 12.18
C ARG A 130 7.53 -5.28 12.78
N ARG A 131 7.12 -4.13 12.24
CA ARG A 131 5.97 -3.35 12.70
C ARG A 131 6.03 -3.05 14.21
N PRO A 132 7.10 -2.41 14.71
CA PRO A 132 7.17 -2.01 16.11
C PRO A 132 6.16 -0.91 16.42
N ASN A 133 5.95 -0.67 17.72
CA ASN A 133 5.35 0.57 18.18
C ASN A 133 6.21 1.75 17.73
N VAL A 134 5.57 2.83 17.34
CA VAL A 134 6.23 4.03 16.83
C VAL A 134 5.92 5.24 17.70
N LEU A 135 6.76 6.26 17.60
CA LEU A 135 6.46 7.60 18.06
C LEU A 135 6.29 8.48 16.82
N PRO A 136 5.16 9.19 16.67
CA PRO A 136 5.00 10.16 15.59
C PRO A 136 6.08 11.25 15.69
N TYR A 137 6.56 11.73 14.54
CA TYR A 137 7.43 12.89 14.47
C TYR A 137 6.66 14.06 13.85
N PRO A 138 6.48 15.20 14.55
CA PRO A 138 5.71 16.34 14.04
C PRO A 138 6.16 16.78 12.64
N PRO A 139 5.23 17.15 11.75
CA PRO A 139 3.80 17.36 12.01
C PRO A 139 2.96 16.08 11.92
N PHE A 140 3.57 14.91 11.68
CA PHE A 140 2.83 13.65 11.67
C PHE A 140 2.25 13.38 13.05
N ASP A 141 1.00 12.93 13.09
CA ASP A 141 0.37 12.40 14.29
C ASP A 141 -0.19 11.00 14.01
N CYS A 142 0.03 10.08 14.93
CA CYS A 142 -0.47 8.72 14.86
C CYS A 142 -0.40 8.06 16.23
N HIS A 143 -1.24 7.04 16.43
CA HIS A 143 -1.09 6.19 17.61
C HIS A 143 0.15 5.30 17.48
N PRO A 144 0.83 4.98 18.60
CA PRO A 144 2.01 4.13 18.57
C PRO A 144 1.81 2.79 17.87
N GLU A 145 0.59 2.26 17.92
CA GLU A 145 0.31 0.90 17.46
C GLU A 145 -0.11 0.84 15.99
N ILE A 146 0.01 1.96 15.25
CA ILE A 146 -0.47 2.09 13.86
C ILE A 146 0.00 0.93 12.96
N LEU A 147 1.22 0.43 13.17
CA LEU A 147 1.75 -0.77 12.51
C LEU A 147 1.63 -2.03 13.37
N SER A 148 1.96 -1.96 14.67
CA SER A 148 2.12 -3.14 15.54
C SER A 148 0.82 -3.84 15.88
N GLY A 149 -0.31 -3.12 15.86
CA GLY A 149 -1.63 -3.68 16.10
C GLY A 149 -2.25 -4.39 14.90
N ALA A 150 -1.67 -4.24 13.71
CA ALA A 150 -2.21 -4.81 12.48
C ALA A 150 -2.24 -6.34 12.49
N ILE A 151 -3.36 -6.90 12.03
CA ILE A 151 -3.58 -8.35 11.94
C ILE A 151 -2.69 -8.96 10.86
N LEU A 152 -2.62 -8.31 9.70
CA LEU A 152 -1.89 -8.82 8.54
C LEU A 152 -0.57 -8.06 8.36
N PRO A 153 0.57 -8.74 8.16
CA PRO A 153 1.86 -8.07 7.98
C PRO A 153 1.96 -7.16 6.75
N SER A 154 1.14 -7.38 5.72
CA SER A 154 1.03 -6.53 4.53
C SER A 154 0.53 -5.11 4.82
N ILE A 155 0.18 -4.77 6.07
CA ILE A 155 0.11 -3.36 6.49
C ILE A 155 1.40 -2.60 6.17
N GLY A 156 2.55 -3.28 6.18
CA GLY A 156 3.83 -2.72 5.75
C GLY A 156 4.31 -3.43 4.49
N SER A 157 4.45 -2.70 3.40
CA SER A 157 4.74 -3.29 2.09
C SER A 157 5.78 -2.52 1.28
N LEU A 158 6.34 -3.21 0.29
CA LEU A 158 7.33 -2.67 -0.64
C LEU A 158 6.83 -2.84 -2.08
N GLY A 159 6.88 -1.76 -2.84
CA GLY A 159 6.69 -1.77 -4.29
C GLY A 159 8.02 -1.50 -4.99
N VAL A 160 8.51 -2.43 -5.80
CA VAL A 160 9.84 -2.35 -6.42
C VAL A 160 9.74 -2.16 -7.92
N PHE A 161 10.19 -1.00 -8.38
CA PHE A 161 10.36 -0.69 -9.80
C PHE A 161 11.67 -1.25 -10.31
N HIS A 162 11.64 -1.86 -11.49
CA HIS A 162 12.82 -2.36 -12.17
C HIS A 162 12.77 -2.07 -13.67
N ARG A 163 13.87 -2.35 -14.38
CA ARG A 163 13.95 -2.18 -15.83
C ARG A 163 14.03 -3.55 -16.50
N TYR A 164 13.16 -3.80 -17.49
CA TYR A 164 13.31 -4.95 -18.39
C TYR A 164 14.36 -4.63 -19.46
N SER A 165 14.10 -3.58 -20.25
CA SER A 165 14.96 -3.12 -21.33
C SER A 165 14.61 -1.67 -21.71
N GLY A 166 15.58 -0.84 -22.08
CA GLY A 166 15.32 0.54 -22.51
C GLY A 166 14.40 1.33 -21.56
N LYS A 167 13.25 1.79 -22.09
CA LYS A 167 12.17 2.46 -21.34
C LYS A 167 11.00 1.54 -20.97
N ASN A 168 11.18 0.23 -21.11
CA ASN A 168 10.26 -0.77 -20.61
C ASN A 168 10.64 -1.11 -19.16
N TYR A 169 9.76 -0.73 -18.25
CA TYR A 169 9.95 -0.89 -16.82
C TYR A 169 9.04 -2.02 -16.32
N GLY A 170 9.41 -2.64 -15.20
CA GLY A 170 8.57 -3.57 -14.46
C GLY A 170 8.31 -3.10 -13.03
N PHE A 171 7.34 -3.73 -12.38
CA PHE A 171 6.98 -3.51 -10.99
C PHE A 171 6.65 -4.84 -10.35
N PHE A 172 7.15 -5.11 -9.15
CA PHE A 172 6.68 -6.20 -8.30
C PHE A 172 6.42 -5.69 -6.89
N TYR A 173 5.50 -6.35 -6.21
CA TYR A 173 5.08 -6.03 -4.86
C TYR A 173 5.43 -7.16 -3.89
N MET A 174 5.65 -6.80 -2.64
CA MET A 174 5.72 -7.75 -1.53
C MET A 174 5.33 -7.13 -0.19
N SER A 175 4.82 -7.97 0.70
CA SER A 175 4.79 -7.66 2.13
C SER A 175 6.22 -7.56 2.66
N ALA A 176 6.52 -6.55 3.49
CA ALA A 176 7.89 -6.26 3.92
C ALA A 176 8.50 -7.38 4.78
N ASP A 177 7.67 -8.19 5.45
CA ASP A 177 8.10 -9.37 6.21
C ASP A 177 8.53 -10.55 5.33
N SER A 178 8.24 -10.50 4.02
CA SER A 178 8.61 -11.53 3.03
C SER A 178 10.00 -11.35 2.43
N VAL A 179 10.76 -10.36 2.91
CA VAL A 179 12.17 -10.15 2.56
C VAL A 179 13.04 -10.06 3.81
N GLU A 180 14.33 -10.29 3.62
CA GLU A 180 15.37 -10.19 4.65
C GLU A 180 16.68 -9.64 4.07
N PRO A 181 17.60 -9.12 4.91
CA PRO A 181 18.93 -8.76 4.46
C PRO A 181 19.61 -9.93 3.75
N LEU A 182 20.20 -9.65 2.58
CA LEU A 182 20.93 -10.66 1.81
C LEU A 182 22.16 -11.21 2.55
N SER A 183 22.74 -10.40 3.45
CA SER A 183 23.92 -10.75 4.24
C SER A 183 23.80 -10.16 5.66
N SER A 184 24.92 -9.95 6.36
CA SER A 184 24.97 -9.27 7.66
C SER A 184 25.44 -7.82 7.51
N PRO A 185 24.58 -6.90 7.04
CA PRO A 185 24.98 -5.54 6.72
C PRO A 185 25.38 -4.76 7.97
N LYS A 186 26.41 -3.92 7.82
CA LYS A 186 26.84 -2.93 8.82
C LYS A 186 26.41 -1.50 8.49
N ARG A 187 25.66 -1.31 7.40
CA ARG A 187 25.22 0.00 6.90
C ARG A 187 23.72 -0.04 6.61
N LYS A 188 23.04 1.10 6.82
CA LYS A 188 21.60 1.24 6.62
C LYS A 188 21.12 1.04 5.19
N HIS A 189 21.99 1.12 4.20
CA HIS A 189 21.64 0.81 2.81
C HIS A 189 22.32 -0.48 2.39
N ALA A 190 21.54 -1.53 2.12
CA ALA A 190 22.04 -2.82 1.67
C ALA A 190 21.02 -3.53 0.78
N LYS A 191 21.39 -4.71 0.29
CA LYS A 191 20.49 -5.58 -0.47
C LYS A 191 19.56 -6.35 0.48
N LEU A 192 18.29 -6.38 0.14
CA LEU A 192 17.29 -7.32 0.64
C LEU A 192 17.11 -8.42 -0.41
N LYS A 193 16.79 -9.63 0.04
CA LYS A 193 16.36 -10.76 -0.80
C LYS A 193 15.00 -11.28 -0.36
N THR A 194 14.26 -11.90 -1.26
CA THR A 194 13.04 -12.64 -0.91
C THR A 194 13.34 -13.85 -0.05
N LYS A 195 12.46 -14.11 0.92
CA LYS A 195 12.44 -15.34 1.70
C LYS A 195 11.80 -16.46 0.89
N THR A 196 12.14 -17.70 1.22
CA THR A 196 11.42 -18.87 0.72
C THR A 196 10.04 -18.95 1.39
N THR A 197 9.03 -18.40 0.72
CA THR A 197 7.64 -18.34 1.20
C THR A 197 6.67 -18.49 0.03
N THR A 198 5.37 -18.51 0.34
CA THR A 198 4.31 -18.56 -0.66
C THR A 198 3.87 -17.16 -1.08
N ASN A 199 3.28 -17.03 -2.28
CA ASN A 199 2.73 -15.77 -2.81
C ASN A 199 1.47 -15.29 -2.07
N TYR A 200 0.80 -16.23 -1.41
CA TYR A 200 -0.37 -16.00 -0.58
C TYR A 200 -0.27 -16.79 0.71
N ARG A 201 -0.86 -16.27 1.78
CA ARG A 201 -1.08 -17.03 3.02
C ARG A 201 -2.45 -16.71 3.60
N ASN A 202 -2.96 -17.62 4.41
CA ASN A 202 -4.19 -17.42 5.17
C ASN A 202 -3.83 -17.16 6.63
N LEU A 203 -4.16 -15.98 7.13
CA LEU A 203 -3.93 -15.60 8.53
C LEU A 203 -5.23 -15.08 9.13
N HIS A 204 -5.65 -15.67 10.25
CA HIS A 204 -6.84 -15.26 10.98
C HIS A 204 -8.13 -15.15 10.13
N GLY A 205 -8.31 -16.09 9.19
CA GLY A 205 -9.47 -16.12 8.29
C GLY A 205 -9.38 -15.19 7.08
N TYR A 206 -8.25 -14.49 6.90
CA TYR A 206 -8.03 -13.60 5.78
C TYR A 206 -6.98 -14.13 4.82
N THR A 207 -7.29 -14.10 3.53
CA THR A 207 -6.31 -14.27 2.45
C THR A 207 -5.44 -13.02 2.36
N GLU A 208 -4.13 -13.23 2.35
CA GLU A 208 -3.13 -12.17 2.22
C GLU A 208 -2.17 -12.47 1.07
N CYS A 209 -2.06 -11.53 0.13
CA CYS A 209 -1.03 -11.50 -0.90
C CYS A 209 0.27 -10.99 -0.30
N THR A 210 1.27 -11.88 -0.21
CA THR A 210 2.62 -11.60 0.29
C THR A 210 3.57 -11.20 -0.82
N TYR A 211 3.26 -11.58 -2.07
CA TYR A 211 4.07 -11.27 -3.25
C TYR A 211 3.21 -11.22 -4.52
N ALA A 212 3.44 -10.19 -5.33
CA ALA A 212 2.87 -10.08 -6.67
C ALA A 212 4.00 -9.79 -7.67
N CYS A 213 4.17 -10.70 -8.64
CA CYS A 213 5.32 -10.73 -9.54
C CYS A 213 5.36 -9.61 -10.57
N CYS A 214 4.20 -9.00 -10.85
CA CYS A 214 4.04 -7.94 -11.82
C CYS A 214 2.90 -6.98 -11.43
N LEU A 215 2.84 -5.82 -12.10
CA LEU A 215 1.78 -4.83 -11.88
C LEU A 215 0.36 -5.42 -12.06
N PRO A 216 0.05 -6.23 -13.10
CA PRO A 216 -1.25 -6.91 -13.18
C PRO A 216 -1.62 -7.74 -11.94
N THR A 217 -0.69 -8.55 -11.42
CA THR A 217 -0.95 -9.37 -10.23
C THR A 217 -1.15 -8.52 -8.98
N PHE A 218 -0.41 -7.43 -8.83
CA PHE A 218 -0.58 -6.48 -7.73
C PHE A 218 -1.94 -5.80 -7.78
N ALA A 219 -2.32 -5.31 -8.96
CA ALA A 219 -3.59 -4.63 -9.18
C ALA A 219 -4.79 -5.56 -8.89
N LYS A 220 -4.69 -6.82 -9.31
CA LYS A 220 -5.71 -7.84 -9.02
C LYS A 220 -5.84 -8.07 -7.51
N ALA A 221 -4.71 -8.25 -6.81
CA ALA A 221 -4.70 -8.49 -5.37
C ALA A 221 -5.20 -7.28 -4.54
N LEU A 222 -4.92 -6.05 -4.98
CA LEU A 222 -5.52 -4.85 -4.40
C LEU A 222 -7.05 -4.86 -4.56
N TYR A 223 -7.53 -5.10 -5.79
CA TYR A 223 -8.96 -5.10 -6.10
C TYR A 223 -9.71 -6.21 -5.35
N GLU A 224 -9.05 -7.34 -5.11
CA GLU A 224 -9.63 -8.50 -4.41
C GLU A 224 -9.49 -8.41 -2.88
N LEU A 225 -9.00 -7.27 -2.34
CA LEU A 225 -8.83 -7.04 -0.90
C LEU A 225 -7.87 -8.06 -0.24
N GLU A 226 -6.82 -8.45 -0.96
CA GLU A 226 -5.80 -9.39 -0.50
C GLU A 226 -4.52 -8.69 0.00
N ILE A 227 -4.39 -7.38 -0.21
CA ILE A 227 -3.23 -6.59 0.25
C ILE A 227 -3.66 -5.63 1.35
N GLY A 228 -2.97 -5.65 2.49
CA GLY A 228 -3.19 -4.76 3.62
C GLY A 228 -3.93 -5.42 4.79
N THR A 229 -3.99 -4.75 5.93
CA THR A 229 -4.69 -5.24 7.13
C THR A 229 -6.18 -4.85 7.08
N PRO A 230 -7.10 -5.72 7.57
CA PRO A 230 -8.51 -5.37 7.68
C PRO A 230 -8.73 -4.29 8.73
N ILE A 231 -9.70 -3.42 8.49
CA ILE A 231 -10.10 -2.35 9.42
C ILE A 231 -11.61 -2.30 9.67
N GLU A 232 -12.40 -3.18 9.04
CA GLU A 232 -13.83 -3.26 9.26
C GLU A 232 -14.17 -3.49 10.75
N PRO A 233 -15.27 -2.88 11.26
CA PRO A 233 -15.62 -2.96 12.67
C PRO A 233 -16.12 -4.35 13.08
N GLN A 234 -16.72 -5.09 12.16
CA GLN A 234 -17.17 -6.46 12.36
C GLN A 234 -15.96 -7.43 12.36
N ASN A 235 -16.19 -8.67 12.82
CA ASN A 235 -15.18 -9.75 12.76
C ASN A 235 -13.88 -9.46 13.54
N SER A 236 -14.02 -8.80 14.70
CA SER A 236 -12.89 -8.62 15.62
C SER A 236 -12.45 -9.97 16.21
N LEU A 237 -11.16 -10.27 16.13
CA LEU A 237 -10.57 -11.53 16.59
C LEU A 237 -10.35 -11.55 18.11
N SER A 238 -10.21 -10.38 18.71
CA SER A 238 -9.99 -10.20 20.15
C SER A 238 -10.36 -8.77 20.58
N LYS A 239 -10.41 -8.52 21.89
CA LYS A 239 -10.58 -7.16 22.44
C LYS A 239 -9.44 -6.22 22.02
N LYS A 240 -8.19 -6.73 21.98
CA LYS A 240 -7.02 -5.95 21.55
C LYS A 240 -7.15 -5.54 20.08
N ASP A 241 -7.57 -6.47 19.22
CA ASP A 241 -7.84 -6.22 17.80
C ASP A 241 -8.95 -5.17 17.63
N LYS A 242 -10.09 -5.34 18.33
CA LYS A 242 -11.19 -4.37 18.30
C LYS A 242 -10.73 -2.96 18.64
N ASN A 243 -9.93 -2.82 19.71
CA ASN A 243 -9.38 -1.53 20.14
C ASN A 243 -8.44 -0.95 19.08
N TYR A 244 -7.51 -1.75 18.54
CA TYR A 244 -6.62 -1.31 17.46
C TYR A 244 -7.40 -0.81 16.26
N ARG A 245 -8.36 -1.58 15.74
CA ARG A 245 -9.12 -1.17 14.55
C ARG A 245 -9.94 0.09 14.82
N ASN A 246 -10.51 0.25 16.02
CA ASN A 246 -11.20 1.48 16.42
C ASN A 246 -10.27 2.69 16.34
N THR A 247 -9.11 2.60 17.00
CA THR A 247 -8.09 3.64 16.98
C THR A 247 -7.56 3.94 15.57
N PHE A 248 -7.32 2.90 14.77
CA PHE A 248 -6.83 3.03 13.41
C PHE A 248 -7.86 3.70 12.50
N ARG A 249 -9.15 3.34 12.63
CA ARG A 249 -10.26 4.02 11.93
C ARG A 249 -10.36 5.48 12.33
N GLY A 250 -10.24 5.81 13.62
CA GLY A 250 -10.20 7.20 14.09
C GLY A 250 -9.10 8.01 13.42
N TRP A 251 -7.87 7.48 13.41
CA TRP A 251 -6.75 8.10 12.70
C TRP A 251 -6.99 8.24 11.19
N LEU A 252 -7.53 7.20 10.54
CA LEU A 252 -7.83 7.24 9.11
C LEU A 252 -8.94 8.27 8.78
N ARG A 253 -9.95 8.41 9.64
CA ARG A 253 -10.97 9.46 9.51
C ARG A 253 -10.35 10.84 9.51
N THR A 254 -9.37 11.08 10.38
CA THR A 254 -8.63 12.35 10.42
C THR A 254 -7.85 12.60 9.12
N VAL A 255 -7.19 11.58 8.57
CA VAL A 255 -6.50 11.68 7.27
C VAL A 255 -7.49 12.03 6.16
N LEU A 256 -8.64 11.36 6.10
CA LEU A 256 -9.68 11.59 5.09
C LEU A 256 -10.31 12.98 5.22
N TYR A 257 -10.64 13.41 6.44
CA TYR A 257 -11.16 14.74 6.74
C TYR A 257 -10.18 15.82 6.29
N SER A 258 -8.90 15.66 6.60
CA SER A 258 -7.86 16.62 6.21
C SER A 258 -7.74 16.77 4.70
N HIS A 259 -7.78 15.65 3.97
CA HIS A 259 -7.80 15.66 2.50
C HIS A 259 -9.06 16.30 1.93
N LEU A 260 -10.23 16.07 2.54
CA LEU A 260 -11.47 16.71 2.13
C LEU A 260 -11.44 18.23 2.31
N GLU A 261 -11.01 18.71 3.47
CA GLU A 261 -10.83 20.15 3.72
C GLU A 261 -9.84 20.77 2.72
N MET A 262 -8.73 20.10 2.42
CA MET A 262 -7.74 20.57 1.44
C MET A 262 -8.21 20.51 -0.02
N THR A 263 -9.31 19.81 -0.31
CA THR A 263 -9.87 19.66 -1.67
C THR A 263 -11.25 20.29 -1.81
N ASP A 264 -11.61 21.22 -0.92
CA ASP A 264 -12.91 21.90 -0.87
C ASP A 264 -14.09 20.91 -0.87
N ASN A 265 -13.94 19.80 -0.14
CA ASN A 265 -14.92 18.72 -0.03
C ASN A 265 -15.33 18.09 -1.38
N ASN A 266 -14.46 18.08 -2.40
CA ASN A 266 -14.81 17.57 -3.73
C ASN A 266 -14.64 16.05 -3.91
N SER A 267 -14.12 15.34 -2.91
CA SER A 267 -13.93 13.89 -2.99
C SER A 267 -15.21 13.11 -2.69
N GLU A 268 -15.68 12.30 -3.64
CA GLU A 268 -16.81 11.39 -3.43
C GLU A 268 -16.36 10.17 -2.61
N LEU A 269 -15.20 9.58 -2.94
CA LEU A 269 -14.75 8.36 -2.28
C LEU A 269 -14.28 8.58 -0.84
N ALA A 270 -13.71 9.74 -0.51
CA ALA A 270 -13.34 10.04 0.86
C ALA A 270 -14.59 10.21 1.74
N ARG A 271 -15.63 10.91 1.24
CA ARG A 271 -16.92 11.03 1.93
C ARG A 271 -17.62 9.69 2.08
N ASP A 272 -17.64 8.90 1.01
CA ASP A 272 -18.21 7.55 1.01
C ASP A 272 -17.54 6.68 2.07
N LEU A 273 -16.20 6.59 2.05
CA LEU A 273 -15.45 5.81 3.02
C LEU A 273 -15.64 6.32 4.46
N LEU A 274 -15.64 7.64 4.68
CA LEU A 274 -15.91 8.25 5.99
C LEU A 274 -17.27 7.83 6.56
N GLY A 275 -18.28 7.68 5.71
CA GLY A 275 -19.60 7.18 6.10
C GLY A 275 -19.62 5.70 6.49
N GLN A 276 -18.62 4.92 6.05
CA GLN A 276 -18.50 3.48 6.38
C GLN A 276 -17.64 3.21 7.62
N ILE A 277 -16.69 4.08 7.94
CA ILE A 277 -15.76 3.87 9.06
C ILE A 277 -16.17 4.71 10.27
N ASP A 278 -16.74 4.04 11.28
CA ASP A 278 -17.03 4.67 12.57
C ASP A 278 -15.90 4.46 13.58
N SER A 279 -15.74 5.39 14.51
CA SER A 279 -14.72 5.37 15.54
C SER A 279 -15.11 6.22 16.75
N GLU A 280 -14.89 5.68 17.95
CA GLU A 280 -15.00 6.45 19.21
C GLU A 280 -13.84 7.43 19.41
N TYR A 281 -12.78 7.29 18.62
CA TYR A 281 -11.64 8.22 18.61
C TYR A 281 -11.83 9.30 17.55
N GLU A 282 -11.73 10.55 17.98
CA GLU A 282 -11.66 11.74 17.15
C GLU A 282 -10.21 12.26 17.14
N GLY A 283 -9.56 12.24 15.97
CA GLY A 283 -8.27 12.91 15.78
C GLY A 283 -8.46 14.30 15.18
N GLY A 284 -7.57 15.24 15.53
CA GLY A 284 -7.62 16.61 15.04
C GLY A 284 -7.07 16.77 13.62
N PHE A 285 -7.53 17.80 12.90
CA PHE A 285 -7.08 18.12 11.54
C PHE A 285 -5.55 18.05 11.36
N MET A 286 -5.10 17.41 10.28
CA MET A 286 -3.70 17.33 9.87
C MET A 286 -3.45 18.33 8.74
N SER A 287 -2.64 19.36 9.00
CA SER A 287 -2.24 20.32 7.95
C SER A 287 -1.41 19.68 6.83
N GLU A 288 -0.78 18.55 7.14
CA GLU A 288 0.04 17.78 6.22
C GLU A 288 -0.38 16.31 6.28
N PRO A 289 -1.47 15.87 5.63
CA PRO A 289 -1.85 14.46 5.64
C PRO A 289 -0.91 13.62 4.75
N PRO A 290 -0.82 12.28 4.95
CA PRO A 290 -0.05 11.38 4.09
C PRO A 290 -0.61 11.33 2.67
N SER A 291 0.24 11.04 1.68
CA SER A 291 -0.24 10.71 0.33
C SER A 291 -1.13 9.47 0.39
N LEU A 292 -2.29 9.53 -0.26
CA LEU A 292 -3.36 8.55 -0.13
C LEU A 292 -3.87 8.10 -1.50
N LEU A 293 -4.07 6.79 -1.67
CA LEU A 293 -4.83 6.19 -2.76
C LEU A 293 -6.08 5.54 -2.18
N LEU A 294 -7.25 5.98 -2.63
CA LEU A 294 -8.54 5.35 -2.34
C LEU A 294 -8.99 4.54 -3.56
N LEU A 295 -9.36 3.29 -3.32
CA LEU A 295 -9.92 2.39 -4.32
C LEU A 295 -11.20 1.77 -3.76
N ASN A 296 -12.35 2.08 -4.36
CA ASN A 296 -13.56 1.30 -4.15
C ASN A 296 -13.62 0.17 -5.20
N CYS A 297 -13.62 -1.07 -4.70
CA CYS A 297 -13.55 -2.32 -5.44
C CYS A 297 -14.94 -2.92 -5.74
N ASP A 298 -16.04 -2.26 -5.38
CA ASP A 298 -17.38 -2.69 -5.78
C ASP A 298 -17.46 -2.78 -7.32
N GLU A 299 -18.32 -3.66 -7.82
CA GLU A 299 -18.59 -3.70 -9.25
C GLU A 299 -19.33 -2.42 -9.66
N ILE A 300 -18.80 -1.72 -10.67
CA ILE A 300 -19.52 -0.64 -11.33
C ILE A 300 -20.38 -1.29 -12.42
N GLU A 301 -21.69 -1.08 -12.36
CA GLU A 301 -22.57 -1.34 -13.51
C GLU A 301 -22.05 -0.54 -14.71
N PHE A 302 -21.55 -1.26 -15.70
CA PHE A 302 -20.79 -0.69 -16.80
C PHE A 302 -21.76 0.05 -17.76
N ASN A 303 -21.89 1.37 -17.63
CA ASN A 303 -22.61 2.26 -18.58
C ASN A 303 -24.01 1.76 -19.03
N GLU A 304 -25.02 1.77 -18.15
CA GLU A 304 -26.42 1.80 -18.60
C GLU A 304 -27.02 3.22 -18.65
N GLN A 305 -26.34 4.25 -18.14
CA GLN A 305 -26.89 5.62 -18.09
C GLN A 305 -26.29 6.63 -19.08
N ARG A 306 -25.68 6.16 -20.17
CA ARG A 306 -25.36 7.03 -21.33
C ARG A 306 -25.80 6.39 -22.64
N GLN A 307 -27.09 6.06 -22.73
CA GLN A 307 -27.79 6.31 -23.99
C GLN A 307 -28.33 7.74 -23.91
N PRO A 308 -27.96 8.65 -24.84
CA PRO A 308 -28.73 9.87 -24.99
C PRO A 308 -30.13 9.47 -25.47
N ASP A 309 -31.15 9.93 -24.76
CA ASP A 309 -32.51 9.94 -25.29
C ASP A 309 -32.48 10.76 -26.59
N THR A 310 -32.79 10.07 -27.70
CA THR A 310 -33.16 10.58 -29.04
C THR A 310 -32.14 11.41 -29.84
#